data_AF-I4C307-F1
#
_entry.id   AF-I4C307-F1
#
_cell.length_a   1.000
_cell.length_b   1.000
_cell.length_c   1.000
_cell.angle_alpha   90.00
_cell.angle_beta   90.00
_cell.angle_gamma   90.00
#
_symmetry.space_group_name_H-M   'P 1'
#
loop_
_entity.id
_entity.type
_entity.pdbx_description
1 polymer ?
#
loop_
_entity_poly.entity_id
_entity_poly.type
_entity_poly.pdbx_seq_one_letter_code
_entity_poly.pdbx_strand_id
1 'polypeptide(L)' 'MDTKRTIKAKELVRDIKSGKTDFELTTKYGLTAQEFDTVLGYLMNAGLITKGQLEERQQLSESQIIRAFVESCEDIQVVD' A
#
# COMPACT_ATOMS: atom_id res chain seq x y z
N MET A 1 15.00 -6.07 -22.26
CA MET A 1 14.28 -4.87 -22.74
C MET A 1 13.84 -4.09 -21.52
N ASP A 2 14.60 -3.09 -21.11
CA ASP A 2 14.29 -2.25 -19.96
C ASP A 2 13.25 -1.21 -20.35
N THR A 3 11.97 -1.58 -20.27
CA THR A 3 10.86 -0.64 -20.38
C THR A 3 10.86 0.24 -19.13
N LYS A 4 11.52 1.39 -19.21
CA LYS A 4 11.43 2.46 -18.21
C LYS A 4 9.97 2.86 -18.01
N ARG A 5 9.32 2.30 -16.98
CA ARG A 5 7.97 2.73 -16.58
C ARG A 5 8.09 4.09 -15.92
N THR A 6 7.40 5.07 -16.49
CA THR A 6 7.36 6.43 -15.94
C THR A 6 6.15 6.54 -15.02
N ILE A 7 6.39 6.66 -13.73
CA ILE A 7 5.33 6.80 -12.72
C ILE A 7 5.18 8.28 -12.36
N LYS A 8 3.94 8.78 -12.34
CA LYS A 8 3.66 10.14 -11.89
C LYS A 8 3.73 10.19 -10.37
N ALA A 9 4.87 10.65 -9.84
CA ALA A 9 5.09 10.78 -8.39
C ALA A 9 3.95 11.51 -7.65
N LYS A 10 3.40 12.58 -8.24
CA LYS A 10 2.27 13.34 -7.66
C LYS A 10 0.98 12.52 -7.55
N GLU A 11 0.71 11.65 -8.50
CA GLU A 11 -0.47 10.79 -8.49
C GLU A 11 -0.30 9.69 -7.44
N LEU A 12 0.88 9.09 -7.39
CA LEU A 12 1.22 8.08 -6.40
C LEU A 12 1.11 8.64 -4.98
N VAL A 13 1.62 9.84 -4.73
CA VAL A 13 1.51 10.52 -3.42
C VAL A 13 0.06 10.82 -3.07
N ARG A 14 -0.77 11.21 -4.05
CA ARG A 14 -2.20 11.44 -3.82
C ARG A 14 -2.89 10.14 -3.41
N ASP A 15 -2.62 9.05 -4.11
CA ASP A 15 -3.18 7.74 -3.80
C ASP A 15 -2.69 7.24 -2.43
N ILE A 16 -1.42 7.49 -2.10
CA ILE A 16 -0.86 7.18 -0.79
C ILE A 16 -1.59 7.95 0.31
N LYS A 17 -1.79 9.28 0.13
CA LYS A 17 -2.52 10.14 1.07
C LYS A 17 -4.01 9.82 1.16
N SER A 18 -4.58 9.19 0.14
CA SER A 18 -5.97 8.71 0.17
C SER A 18 -6.16 7.42 0.98
N GLY A 19 -5.07 6.83 1.49
CA GLY A 19 -5.12 5.64 2.35
C GLY A 19 -5.17 4.31 1.60
N LYS A 20 -4.85 4.28 0.30
CA LYS A 20 -4.79 3.03 -0.47
C LYS A 20 -3.75 2.07 0.09
N THR A 21 -4.02 0.77 0.12
CA THR A 21 -3.05 -0.22 0.61
C THR A 21 -1.86 -0.41 -0.33
N ASP A 22 -0.78 -1.03 0.15
CA ASP A 22 0.38 -1.37 -0.69
C ASP A 22 -0.01 -2.29 -1.85
N PHE A 23 -0.94 -3.23 -1.61
CA PHE A 23 -1.48 -4.12 -2.64
C PHE A 23 -2.24 -3.37 -3.74
N GLU A 24 -3.08 -2.40 -3.37
CA GLU A 24 -3.80 -1.58 -4.35
C GLU A 24 -2.84 -0.73 -5.19
N LEU A 25 -1.79 -0.17 -4.57
CA LEU A 25 -0.82 0.66 -5.27
C LEU A 25 0.07 -0.17 -6.20
N THR A 26 0.61 -1.29 -5.71
CA THR A 26 1.41 -2.21 -6.53
C THR A 26 0.61 -2.72 -7.72
N THR A 27 -0.66 -3.08 -7.53
CA THR A 27 -1.56 -3.49 -8.61
C THR A 27 -1.85 -2.35 -9.58
N LYS A 28 -2.23 -1.15 -9.08
CA LYS A 28 -2.58 0.01 -9.92
C LYS A 28 -1.39 0.49 -10.77
N TYR A 29 -0.19 0.48 -10.20
CA TYR A 29 1.03 0.98 -10.85
C TYR A 29 1.86 -0.13 -11.51
N GLY A 30 1.43 -1.39 -11.43
CA GLY A 30 2.14 -2.55 -11.99
C GLY A 30 3.55 -2.68 -11.41
N LEU A 31 3.68 -2.48 -10.11
CA LEU A 31 4.94 -2.55 -9.37
C LEU A 31 4.99 -3.84 -8.55
N THR A 32 6.17 -4.44 -8.52
CA THR A 32 6.49 -5.42 -7.47
C THR A 32 6.67 -4.72 -6.12
N ALA A 33 6.60 -5.47 -5.03
CA ALA A 33 6.86 -4.93 -3.69
C ALA A 33 8.24 -4.24 -3.60
N GLN A 34 9.27 -4.86 -4.19
CA GLN A 34 10.63 -4.31 -4.20
C GLN A 34 10.75 -3.00 -5.02
N GLU A 35 10.08 -2.93 -6.18
CA GLU A 35 10.01 -1.69 -6.96
C GLU A 35 9.24 -0.60 -6.21
N PHE A 36 8.17 -0.98 -5.50
CA PHE A 36 7.38 -0.06 -4.70
C PHE A 36 8.18 0.54 -3.54
N ASP A 37 8.94 -0.28 -2.79
CA ASP A 37 9.86 0.21 -1.74
C ASP A 37 10.89 1.19 -2.28
N THR A 38 11.45 0.89 -3.45
CA THR A 38 12.40 1.77 -4.12
C THR A 38 11.75 3.12 -4.48
N VAL A 39 10.52 3.09 -4.99
CA VAL A 39 9.76 4.30 -5.32
C VAL A 39 9.42 5.11 -4.07
N LEU A 40 9.04 4.46 -2.96
CA LEU A 40 8.81 5.12 -1.68
C LEU A 40 10.08 5.83 -1.18
N GLY A 41 11.26 5.20 -1.33
CA GLY A 41 12.55 5.83 -1.03
C GLY A 41 12.80 7.09 -1.87
N TYR A 42 12.49 7.04 -3.17
CA TYR A 42 12.59 8.24 -4.03
C TYR A 42 11.61 9.35 -3.63
N LEU A 43 10.37 9.00 -3.26
CA LEU A 43 9.39 9.97 -2.79
C LEU A 43 9.81 10.64 -1.47
N MET A 44 10.43 9.87 -0.58
CA MET A 44 10.94 10.36 0.71
C MET A 44 12.12 11.30 0.50
N ASN A 45 13.09 10.91 -0.34
CA ASN A 45 14.22 11.76 -0.70
C ASN A 45 13.80 13.05 -1.42
N ALA A 46 12.71 13.00 -2.19
CA ALA A 46 12.11 14.17 -2.84
C ALA A 46 11.25 15.02 -1.88
N GLY A 47 11.09 14.63 -0.61
CA GLY A 47 10.27 15.33 0.38
C GLY A 47 8.76 15.32 0.08
N LEU A 48 8.31 14.42 -0.79
CA LEU A 48 6.91 14.32 -1.19
C LEU A 48 6.06 13.51 -0.20
N ILE A 49 6.72 12.66 0.57
CA ILE A 49 6.15 11.86 1.67
C ILE A 49 7.10 11.87 2.86
N THR A 50 6.55 11.87 4.08
CA THR A 50 7.34 11.78 5.31
C THR A 50 7.32 10.35 5.88
N LYS A 51 8.29 10.03 6.73
CA LYS A 51 8.33 8.74 7.43
C LYS A 51 7.06 8.48 8.26
N GLY A 52 6.53 9.51 8.92
CA GLY A 52 5.28 9.41 9.69
C GLY A 52 4.07 9.02 8.83
N GLN A 53 3.97 9.54 7.60
CA GLN A 53 2.90 9.17 6.66
C GLN A 53 3.01 7.72 6.16
N LEU A 54 4.23 7.16 6.15
CA LEU A 54 4.47 5.74 5.86
C LEU A 54 4.15 4.85 7.06
N GLU A 55 4.52 5.27 8.26
CA GLU A 55 4.24 4.55 9.51
C GLU A 55 2.74 4.49 9.82
N GLU A 56 2.00 5.59 9.61
CA GLU A 56 0.53 5.63 9.73
C GLU A 56 -0.16 4.63 8.79
N ARG A 57 0.42 4.39 7.61
CA ARG A 57 -0.07 3.37 6.66
C ARG A 57 0.19 1.94 7.12
N GLN A 58 1.37 1.66 7.66
CA GLN A 58 1.67 0.32 8.17
C GLN A 58 0.71 -0.05 9.30
N GLN A 59 0.36 0.89 10.18
CA GLN A 59 -0.63 0.68 11.24
C GLN A 59 -2.05 0.42 10.71
N LEU A 60 -2.47 1.11 9.63
CA LEU A 60 -3.75 0.82 8.97
C LEU A 60 -3.75 -0.55 8.28
N SER A 61 -2.61 -1.01 7.73
CA SER A 61 -2.50 -2.32 7.09
C SER A 61 -2.66 -3.48 8.07
N GLU A 62 -2.08 -3.40 9.27
CA GLU A 62 -2.26 -4.41 10.32
C GLU A 62 -3.70 -4.44 10.84
N SER A 63 -4.32 -3.27 11.00
CA SER A 63 -5.71 -3.17 11.47
C SER A 63 -6.73 -3.68 10.43
N GLN A 64 -6.45 -3.52 9.13
CA GLN A 64 -7.28 -4.08 8.06
C GLN A 64 -7.12 -5.59 7.89
N ILE A 65 -5.92 -6.15 8.13
CA ILE A 65 -5.70 -7.60 8.17
C ILE A 65 -6.52 -8.24 9.31
N ILE A 66 -6.56 -7.60 10.48
CA ILE A 66 -7.38 -8.09 11.61
C ILE A 66 -8.87 -8.03 11.26
N ARG A 67 -9.34 -6.94 10.64
CA ARG A 67 -10.76 -6.81 10.30
C ARG A 67 -11.19 -7.82 9.23
N ALA A 68 -10.36 -8.07 8.22
CA ALA A 68 -10.61 -9.11 7.22
C ALA A 68 -10.60 -10.52 7.84
N PHE A 69 -9.78 -10.77 8.86
CA PHE A 69 -9.78 -12.04 9.61
C PHE A 69 -11.06 -12.19 10.48
N VAL A 70 -11.52 -11.11 11.10
CA VAL A 70 -12.74 -11.12 11.93
C VAL A 70 -14.00 -11.26 11.07
N GLU A 71 -14.07 -10.58 9.93
CA GLU A 71 -15.20 -10.69 8.98
C GLU A 71 -15.24 -12.08 8.29
N SER A 72 -14.11 -12.77 8.15
CA SER A 72 -14.09 -14.16 7.64
C SER A 72 -14.53 -15.22 8.66
N CYS A 73 -14.69 -14.87 9.95
CA CYS A 73 -15.13 -15.81 10.98
C CYS A 73 -16.64 -15.80 11.24
N GLU A 74 -17.42 -14.95 10.56
CA GLU A 74 -18.88 -14.93 10.71
C GLU A 74 -19.61 -16.04 9.92
N ASP A 75 -18.92 -16.78 9.04
CA ASP A 75 -19.51 -17.85 8.21
C ASP A 75 -19.16 -19.29 8.64
N ILE A 76 -18.58 -19.51 9.82
CA ILE A 76 -18.37 -20.87 10.34
C ILE A 76 -19.58 -21.25 11.22
N GLN A 77 -20.60 -21.85 10.61
CA GLN A 77 -21.60 -22.60 11.37
C GLN A 77 -20.93 -23.86 11.94
N VAL A 78 -20.64 -23.85 13.24
CA VAL A 78 -20.40 -25.09 13.99
C VAL A 78 -21.76 -25.79 14.11
N VAL A 79 -21.93 -26.90 13.39
CA VAL A 79 -23.06 -27.82 13.57
C VAL A 79 -22.66 -28.89 14.58
N ASP A 80 -23.58 -29.18 15.51
CA ASP A 80 -23.46 -30.18 16.59
C ASP A 80 -23.49 -31.63 16.03
#